data_AF-A0A3M8AWS1-F1
#
_entry.id   AF-A0A3M8AWS1-F1
#
_cell.length_a   1.000
_cell.length_b   1.000
_cell.length_c   1.000
_cell.angle_alpha   90.00
_cell.angle_beta   90.00
_cell.angle_gamma   90.00
#
_symmetry.space_group_name_H-M   'P 1'
#
loop_
_entity.id
_entity.type
_entity.pdbx_description
1 polymer ?
#
loop_
_entity_poly.entity_id
_entity_poly.type
_entity_poly.pdbx_seq_one_letter_code
_entity_poly.pdbx_strand_id
1 'polypeptide(L)'
;MQTPAEQYEQLVGEEDRVVFGIQTCEHCVTLLLDNLYRTGEAQNQDTYTEILKIIHEVEQRLRREWLELKIKKAVLAHQMQQKGDV
;
A
#
# COMPACT_ATOMS: atom_id res chain seq x y z
N MET A 1 16.49 23.22 -4.88
CA MET A 1 15.37 23.03 -3.93
C MET A 1 14.13 22.81 -4.76
N GLN A 2 13.38 21.74 -4.51
CA GLN A 2 12.11 21.51 -5.20
C GLN A 2 11.03 22.46 -4.67
N THR A 3 10.11 22.84 -5.53
CA THR A 3 8.93 23.62 -5.13
C THR A 3 7.95 22.73 -4.34
N PRO A 4 7.09 23.31 -3.48
CA PRO A 4 6.06 22.55 -2.78
C PRO A 4 5.12 21.79 -3.73
N ALA A 5 4.87 22.31 -4.94
CA ALA A 5 4.09 21.63 -5.97
C ALA A 5 4.80 20.38 -6.53
N GLU A 6 6.10 20.48 -6.80
CA GLU A 6 6.92 19.33 -7.25
C GLU A 6 7.01 18.24 -6.17
N GLN A 7 7.12 18.62 -4.90
CA GLN A 7 7.10 17.68 -3.78
C GLN A 7 5.75 16.98 -3.64
N TYR A 8 4.65 17.70 -3.86
CA TYR A 8 3.31 17.13 -3.82
C TYR A 8 3.11 16.10 -4.94
N GLU A 9 3.53 16.41 -6.17
CA GLU A 9 3.43 15.50 -7.31
C GLU A 9 4.24 14.20 -7.09
N GLN A 10 5.42 14.30 -6.48
CA GLN A 10 6.21 13.12 -6.11
C GLN A 10 5.48 12.25 -5.08
N LEU A 11 4.85 12.87 -4.07
CA LEU A 11 4.04 12.14 -3.08
C LEU A 11 2.81 11.47 -3.70
N VAL A 12 2.23 12.02 -4.77
CA VAL A 12 1.16 11.37 -5.54
C VAL A 12 1.70 10.11 -6.24
N GLY A 13 2.82 10.22 -6.94
CA GLY A 13 3.42 9.06 -7.61
C GLY A 13 3.88 7.96 -6.65
N GLU A 14 4.36 8.32 -5.45
CA GLU A 14 4.64 7.37 -4.37
C GLU A 14 3.36 6.70 -3.84
N GLU A 15 2.29 7.47 -3.65
CA GLU A 15 0.99 6.96 -3.20
C GLU A 15 0.42 5.95 -4.20
N ASP A 16 0.43 6.25 -5.49
CA ASP A 16 -0.09 5.35 -6.54
C ASP A 16 0.65 4.00 -6.52
N ARG A 17 1.97 4.01 -6.35
CA ARG A 17 2.78 2.78 -6.25
C ARG A 17 2.42 1.96 -5.02
N VAL A 18 2.26 2.61 -3.86
CA VAL A 18 1.90 1.92 -2.61
C VAL A 18 0.50 1.34 -2.70
N VAL A 19 -0.48 2.09 -3.23
CA VAL A 19 -1.86 1.63 -3.43
C VAL A 19 -1.91 0.44 -4.38
N PHE A 20 -1.18 0.49 -5.50
CA PHE A 20 -1.08 -0.62 -6.43
C PHE A 20 -0.46 -1.87 -5.77
N GLY A 21 0.56 -1.68 -4.92
CA GLY A 21 1.14 -2.75 -4.12
C GLY A 21 0.12 -3.42 -3.18
N ILE A 22 -0.70 -2.64 -2.49
CA ILE A 22 -1.76 -3.14 -1.61
C ILE A 22 -2.78 -3.97 -2.41
N GLN A 23 -3.23 -3.44 -3.56
CA GLN A 23 -4.16 -4.16 -4.45
C GLN A 23 -3.58 -5.47 -4.95
N THR A 24 -2.27 -5.49 -5.22
CA THR A 24 -1.56 -6.71 -5.63
C THR A 24 -1.57 -7.75 -4.50
N CYS A 25 -1.31 -7.33 -3.25
CA CYS A 25 -1.40 -8.23 -2.10
C CYS A 25 -2.81 -8.82 -1.93
N GLU A 26 -3.85 -7.99 -2.00
CA GLU A 26 -5.25 -8.43 -1.91
C GLU A 26 -5.57 -9.45 -3.03
N HIS A 27 -5.13 -9.18 -4.26
CA HIS A 27 -5.32 -10.09 -5.39
C HIS A 27 -4.61 -11.44 -5.19
N CYS A 28 -3.37 -11.43 -4.71
CA CYS A 28 -2.61 -12.65 -4.40
C CYS A 28 -3.32 -13.51 -3.33
N VAL A 29 -3.88 -12.87 -2.28
CA VAL A 29 -4.67 -13.58 -1.26
C VAL A 29 -5.88 -14.26 -1.90
N THR A 30 -6.64 -13.55 -2.74
CA THR A 30 -7.80 -14.12 -3.44
C THR A 30 -7.39 -15.32 -4.30
N LEU A 31 -6.32 -15.21 -5.10
CA LEU A 31 -5.86 -16.32 -5.95
C LEU A 31 -5.45 -17.56 -5.16
N LEU A 32 -4.78 -17.38 -4.02
CA LEU A 32 -4.35 -18.49 -3.18
C LEU A 32 -5.53 -19.17 -2.48
N LEU A 33 -6.48 -18.38 -1.97
CA LEU A 33 -7.70 -18.92 -1.36
C LEU A 33 -8.58 -19.65 -2.38
N ASP A 34 -8.71 -19.11 -3.59
CA ASP A 34 -9.41 -19.78 -4.70
C ASP A 34 -8.75 -21.10 -5.07
N ASN A 35 -7.41 -21.17 -5.07
CA ASN A 35 -6.68 -22.41 -5.31
C ASN A 35 -6.94 -23.43 -4.20
N LEU A 36 -6.83 -23.01 -2.94
CA LEU A 36 -7.09 -23.87 -1.78
C LEU A 36 -8.53 -24.42 -1.80
N TYR A 37 -9.51 -23.59 -2.14
CA TYR A 37 -10.91 -24.00 -2.29
C TYR A 37 -11.10 -25.04 -3.40
N ARG A 38 -10.43 -24.87 -4.54
CA ARG A 38 -10.55 -25.79 -5.70
C ARG A 38 -9.85 -27.12 -5.49
N THR A 39 -8.69 -27.12 -4.84
CA THR A 39 -7.87 -28.33 -4.67
C THR A 39 -8.31 -29.16 -3.48
N GLY A 40 -8.85 -28.54 -2.42
CA GLY A 40 -9.27 -29.25 -1.21
C GLY A 40 -8.13 -30.00 -0.51
N GLU A 41 -6.88 -29.73 -0.88
CA GLU A 41 -5.70 -30.44 -0.38
C GLU A 41 -5.38 -30.00 1.04
N ALA A 42 -5.90 -30.73 2.02
CA ALA A 42 -5.55 -30.55 3.43
C ALA A 42 -4.04 -30.77 3.70
N GLN A 43 -3.33 -31.50 2.84
CA GLN A 43 -1.91 -31.82 3.03
C GLN A 43 -0.97 -30.61 2.91
N ASN A 44 -1.39 -29.54 2.22
CA ASN A 44 -0.55 -28.35 1.99
C ASN A 44 -1.04 -27.11 2.75
N GLN A 45 -2.00 -27.26 3.68
CA GLN A 45 -2.65 -26.15 4.36
C GLN A 45 -1.67 -25.27 5.17
N ASP A 46 -0.65 -25.88 5.78
CA ASP A 46 0.35 -25.15 6.55
C ASP A 46 1.17 -24.21 5.65
N THR A 47 1.59 -24.70 4.47
CA THR A 47 2.33 -23.90 3.49
C THR A 47 1.48 -22.75 2.95
N TYR A 48 0.20 -23.00 2.62
CA TYR A 48 -0.74 -21.93 2.23
C TYR A 48 -0.86 -20.87 3.32
N THR A 49 -0.98 -21.30 4.58
CA THR A 49 -1.10 -20.40 5.72
C THR A 49 0.14 -19.55 5.91
N GLU A 50 1.35 -20.11 5.78
CA GLU A 50 2.60 -19.36 5.84
C GLU A 50 2.72 -18.33 4.71
N ILE A 51 2.39 -18.72 3.48
CA ILE A 51 2.42 -17.79 2.33
C ILE A 51 1.43 -16.64 2.53
N LEU A 52 0.20 -16.94 2.98
CA LEU A 52 -0.80 -15.92 3.27
C LEU A 52 -0.36 -14.96 4.38
N LYS A 53 0.32 -15.45 5.42
CA LYS A 53 0.91 -14.61 6.46
C LYS A 53 1.96 -13.66 5.90
N ILE A 54 2.86 -14.16 5.05
CA ILE A 54 3.90 -13.32 4.41
C ILE A 54 3.26 -12.23 3.54
N ILE A 55 2.24 -12.56 2.74
CA ILE A 55 1.53 -11.56 1.93
C ILE A 55 0.88 -10.51 2.83
N HIS A 56 0.24 -10.95 3.93
CA HIS A 56 -0.38 -10.03 4.88
C HIS A 56 0.65 -9.11 5.55
N GLU A 57 1.83 -9.61 5.93
CA GLU A 57 2.90 -8.78 6.49
C GLU A 57 3.37 -7.69 5.52
N VAL A 58 3.49 -8.04 4.22
CA VAL A 58 3.81 -7.08 3.15
C VAL A 58 2.70 -6.04 3.01
N GLU A 59 1.43 -6.47 2.98
CA GLU A 59 0.28 -5.55 2.90
C GLU A 59 0.25 -4.58 4.08
N GLN A 60 0.48 -5.06 5.31
CA GLN A 60 0.54 -4.23 6.50
C GLN A 60 1.68 -3.21 6.44
N ARG A 61 2.84 -3.59 5.89
CA ARG A 61 3.94 -2.65 5.66
C ARG A 61 3.53 -1.55 4.68
N LEU A 62 2.94 -1.91 3.54
CA LEU A 62 2.46 -0.95 2.54
C LEU A 62 1.37 -0.03 3.11
N ARG A 63 0.44 -0.56 3.91
CA ARG A 63 -0.59 0.28 4.58
C ARG A 63 0.02 1.29 5.55
N ARG A 64 1.11 0.95 6.24
CA ARG A 64 1.86 1.90 7.07
C ARG A 64 2.53 2.98 6.23
N GLU A 65 3.21 2.60 5.15
CA GLU A 65 3.82 3.55 4.20
C GLU A 65 2.77 4.50 3.62
N TRP A 66 1.59 3.98 3.26
CA TRP A 66 0.49 4.80 2.75
C TRP A 66 0.00 5.84 3.76
N LEU A 67 -0.10 5.45 5.04
CA LEU A 67 -0.48 6.37 6.11
C LEU A 67 0.55 7.49 6.27
N GLU A 68 1.84 7.16 6.23
CA GLU A 68 2.91 8.16 6.29
C GLU A 68 2.85 9.15 5.12
N LEU A 69 2.58 8.66 3.90
CA LEU A 69 2.39 9.51 2.72
C LEU A 69 1.21 10.47 2.89
N LYS A 70 0.08 9.99 3.41
CA LYS A 70 -1.09 10.83 3.70
C LYS A 70 -0.77 11.94 4.71
N ILE A 71 -0.03 11.61 5.76
CA ILE A 71 0.42 12.61 6.76
C ILE A 71 1.32 13.65 6.09
N LYS A 72 2.31 13.23 5.29
CA LYS A 72 3.20 14.15 4.54
C LYS A 72 2.41 15.07 3.61
N LYS A 73 1.47 14.53 2.83
CA LYS A 73 0.61 15.33 1.92
C LYS A 73 -0.24 16.33 2.68
N ALA A 74 -0.82 15.95 3.83
CA ALA A 74 -1.62 16.85 4.65
C ALA A 74 -0.79 18.03 5.20
N VAL A 75 0.41 17.74 5.71
CA VAL A 75 1.34 18.77 6.20
C VAL A 75 1.76 19.71 5.07
N LEU A 76 2.10 19.17 3.90
CA LEU A 76 2.53 19.96 2.75
C LEU A 76 1.39 20.84 2.22
N ALA A 77 0.18 20.30 2.11
CA ALA A 77 -1.01 21.06 1.71
C ALA A 77 -1.27 22.24 2.66
N HIS A 78 -1.11 22.02 3.97
CA HIS A 78 -1.23 23.09 4.97
C HIS A 78 -0.16 24.17 4.79
N GLN A 79 1.10 23.78 4.56
CA GLN A 79 2.19 24.73 4.29
C GLN A 79 1.97 25.54 2.99
N MET A 80 1.38 24.91 1.96
CA MET A 80 1.02 25.59 0.71
C MET A 80 -0.10 26.60 0.93
N GLN A 81 -1.10 26.27 1.75
CA GLN A 81 -2.16 27.23 2.14
C GLN A 81 -1.59 28.43 2.91
N GLN A 82 -0.69 28.20 3.87
CA GLN A 82 -0.08 29.30 4.64
C GLN A 82 0.86 30.19 3.82
N LYS A 83 1.44 29.68 2.73
CA LYS A 83 2.28 30.46 1.81
C LYS A 83 1.47 31.14 0.69
N GLY A 84 0.15 30.97 0.69
CA GLY A 84 -0.79 31.55 -0.26
C GLY A 84 -1.55 32.79 0.26
N ASP A 85 -0.88 33.67 1.01
CA ASP A 85 -1.27 35.08 1.22
C ASP A 85 -0.18 35.98 0.60
N VAL A 86 -0.20 36.12 -0.73
CA VAL A 86 0.27 37.31 -1.49
C VAL A 86 -0.66 37.50 -2.68
#